data_AF-A0A9P7F9W8-F1
#
_entry.id   AF-A0A9P7F9W8-F1
#
_cell.length_a   1.000
_cell.length_b   1.000
_cell.length_c   1.000
_cell.angle_alpha   90.00
_cell.angle_beta   90.00
_cell.angle_gamma   90.00
#
_symmetry.space_group_name_H-M   'P 1'
#
loop_
_entity.id
_entity.type
_entity.pdbx_description
1 polymer ?
#
loop_
_entity_poly.entity_id
_entity_poly.type
_entity_poly.pdbx_seq_one_letter_code
_entity_poly.pdbx_strand_id
1 'polypeptide(L)'
;MCYLGVGDTFTPFHKDLCASSGQNLMCYTENGGSSFWFMTESSAAPAMAAFFQKMNEELDFETHVVTTKELEQSRLKIYIAEQTLGDLVLVPPRSCHQVINNGGITMKTSWSRMTLKGLSNALYHELPVYHRVCRPETYKVKLNIYRALHRQTQMLRELQQQTSSPHPNRSSLTVDLDPERVADDLHHLLELLDDVLGEEYSPKHQDMLHVSQSDTCHQNDICCDFCGADIFQSFFECISCALHLSGTDDEMKIGDGIVVCPLCYVEGRGCNCGIMNPTQCRPFGDLLRARDEALHAIREVCPDIVKDHECLLGNLNSIISARHVGVFIAACVLYERRRMFSDIEEPLRMCLSKHEDSHSAIIYCSLCHVGRCTTHILEGYHTHAALAFLMSNDIKVWHSYHKESKAAFREGYARIQHDEETGARPDFHLKLAYVASKFRTCKSVNPNATIPGWYDKCIELTSTSVRGLQAPMNWHRFQAIFKVVQRATMRLVLSAFINHFPQLGNVQAYHLQMARSEGLLWTLYLFPPFHMIGLHPACSTIPRLI
;
A
#
# COMPACT_ATOMS: atom_id res chain seq x y z
N MET A 1 1.01 11.38 -15.40
CA MET A 1 0.80 10.53 -16.60
C MET A 1 0.16 11.37 -17.70
N CYS A 2 0.44 11.06 -18.97
CA CYS A 2 -0.23 11.67 -20.12
C CYS A 2 -0.92 10.55 -20.91
N TYR A 3 -2.21 10.70 -21.18
CA TYR A 3 -2.99 9.76 -21.96
C TYR A 3 -3.31 10.36 -23.32
N LEU A 4 -3.09 9.59 -24.39
CA LEU A 4 -3.53 9.91 -25.74
C LEU A 4 -4.56 8.84 -26.14
N GLY A 5 -5.82 9.25 -26.28
CA GLY A 5 -6.92 8.35 -26.61
C GLY A 5 -7.54 8.73 -27.95
N VAL A 6 -7.74 7.74 -28.83
CA VAL A 6 -8.60 7.91 -30.02
C VAL A 6 -10.05 7.65 -29.60
N GLY A 7 -11.03 8.16 -30.35
CA GLY A 7 -12.44 7.75 -30.16
C GLY A 7 -12.60 6.23 -30.08
N ASP A 8 -13.56 5.79 -29.27
CA ASP A 8 -13.87 4.38 -29.00
C ASP A 8 -12.73 3.61 -28.34
N THR A 9 -11.87 4.30 -27.58
CA THR A 9 -10.93 3.65 -26.66
C THR A 9 -11.46 3.70 -25.22
N PHE A 10 -11.21 2.60 -24.50
CA PHE A 10 -11.79 2.35 -23.19
C PHE A 10 -10.69 2.18 -22.15
N THR A 11 -10.87 2.83 -21.00
CA THR A 11 -10.18 2.48 -19.76
C THR A 11 -11.12 1.58 -18.95
N PRO A 12 -10.73 0.33 -18.63
CA PRO A 12 -11.53 -0.58 -17.80
C PRO A 12 -11.95 0.00 -16.46
N PHE A 13 -12.96 -0.61 -15.84
CA PHE A 13 -13.41 -0.19 -14.52
C PHE A 13 -12.31 -0.47 -13.49
N HIS A 14 -11.95 0.52 -12.69
CA HIS A 14 -10.88 0.42 -11.70
C HIS A 14 -11.07 1.41 -10.56
N LYS A 15 -10.18 1.33 -9.57
CA LYS A 15 -10.01 2.35 -8.53
C LYS A 15 -8.61 2.94 -8.68
N ASP A 16 -8.47 4.23 -8.44
CA ASP A 16 -7.16 4.87 -8.33
C ASP A 16 -6.30 4.17 -7.27
N LEU A 17 -5.00 4.07 -7.56
CA LEU A 17 -4.05 3.33 -6.74
C LEU A 17 -4.01 3.83 -5.30
N CYS A 18 -3.96 2.89 -4.36
CA CYS A 18 -3.82 3.11 -2.91
C CYS A 18 -4.82 4.13 -2.33
N ALA A 19 -6.10 4.10 -2.76
CA ALA A 19 -7.12 5.07 -2.34
C ALA A 19 -6.71 6.55 -2.52
N SER A 20 -5.84 6.84 -3.49
CA SER A 20 -5.52 8.21 -3.85
C SER A 20 -6.70 8.89 -4.55
N SER A 21 -6.69 10.23 -4.58
CA SER A 21 -7.62 10.99 -5.42
C SER A 21 -6.98 11.24 -6.79
N GLY A 22 -7.65 10.82 -7.84
CA GLY A 22 -7.25 11.10 -9.22
C GLY A 22 -7.62 12.51 -9.65
N GLN A 23 -6.75 13.13 -10.42
CA GLN A 23 -6.98 14.39 -11.11
C GLN A 23 -6.74 14.17 -12.59
N ASN A 24 -7.65 14.63 -13.44
CA ASN A 24 -7.57 14.43 -14.87
C ASN A 24 -8.00 15.69 -15.61
N LEU A 25 -7.05 16.35 -16.27
CA LEU A 25 -7.27 17.56 -17.07
C LEU A 25 -7.29 17.19 -18.55
N MET A 26 -8.37 17.52 -19.25
CA MET A 26 -8.43 17.41 -20.72
C MET A 26 -7.66 18.56 -21.35
N CYS A 27 -6.46 18.26 -21.88
CA CYS A 27 -5.53 19.27 -22.38
C CYS A 27 -5.68 19.52 -23.89
N TYR A 28 -6.20 18.56 -24.64
CA TYR A 28 -6.40 18.68 -26.08
C TYR A 28 -7.53 17.79 -26.55
N THR A 29 -8.27 18.27 -27.55
CA THR A 29 -9.29 17.49 -28.27
C THR A 29 -9.18 17.82 -29.76
N GLU A 30 -9.32 16.82 -30.61
CA GLU A 30 -9.44 16.96 -32.06
C GLU A 30 -10.92 16.86 -32.43
N ASN A 31 -11.39 17.75 -33.31
CA ASN A 31 -12.76 17.72 -33.87
C ASN A 31 -13.86 17.60 -32.80
N GLY A 32 -13.66 18.22 -31.61
CA GLY A 32 -14.62 18.14 -30.51
C GLY A 32 -14.66 16.80 -29.78
N GLY A 33 -13.58 16.00 -29.85
CA GLY A 33 -13.46 14.77 -29.07
C GLY A 33 -13.69 15.00 -27.56
N SER A 34 -14.31 14.04 -26.89
CA SER A 34 -14.69 14.14 -25.48
C SER A 34 -14.46 12.81 -24.76
N SER A 35 -14.76 12.77 -23.47
CA SER A 35 -14.67 11.52 -22.70
C SER A 35 -15.78 11.37 -21.70
N PHE A 36 -16.43 10.22 -21.72
CA PHE A 36 -17.47 9.86 -20.77
C PHE A 36 -16.86 9.12 -19.59
N TRP A 37 -17.10 9.64 -18.41
CA TRP A 37 -16.71 9.06 -17.13
C TRP A 37 -17.92 8.41 -16.49
N PHE A 38 -17.80 7.15 -16.11
CA PHE A 38 -18.79 6.43 -15.33
C PHE A 38 -18.17 6.17 -13.96
N MET A 39 -18.77 6.69 -12.90
CA MET A 39 -18.18 6.72 -11.57
C MET A 39 -19.19 6.27 -10.50
N THR A 40 -18.71 5.61 -9.46
CA THR A 40 -19.51 5.33 -8.25
C THR A 40 -19.21 6.35 -7.15
N GLU A 41 -20.08 6.43 -6.14
CA GLU A 41 -19.66 6.95 -4.83
C GLU A 41 -18.52 6.09 -4.24
N SER A 42 -17.67 6.69 -3.40
CA SER A 42 -16.57 5.99 -2.72
C SER A 42 -17.06 4.84 -1.84
N SER A 43 -18.19 5.03 -1.14
CA SER A 43 -18.79 4.02 -0.26
C SER A 43 -19.31 2.79 -1.01
N ALA A 44 -19.53 2.90 -2.33
CA ALA A 44 -20.00 1.79 -3.14
C ALA A 44 -18.88 0.81 -3.56
N ALA A 45 -17.62 1.11 -3.27
CA ALA A 45 -16.48 0.26 -3.64
C ALA A 45 -16.63 -1.22 -3.22
N PRO A 46 -17.06 -1.55 -1.97
CA PRO A 46 -17.22 -2.93 -1.54
C PRO A 46 -18.36 -3.67 -2.28
N ALA A 47 -19.42 -2.93 -2.65
CA ALA A 47 -20.55 -3.45 -3.40
C ALA A 47 -20.21 -3.66 -4.87
N MET A 48 -19.44 -2.74 -5.47
CA MET A 48 -18.94 -2.88 -6.83
C MET A 48 -17.96 -4.05 -6.95
N ALA A 49 -17.04 -4.23 -5.99
CA ALA A 49 -16.18 -5.43 -5.96
C ALA A 49 -17.00 -6.73 -5.88
N ALA A 50 -18.07 -6.75 -5.06
CA ALA A 50 -18.97 -7.91 -4.99
C ALA A 50 -19.77 -8.13 -6.29
N PHE A 51 -20.06 -7.07 -7.04
CA PHE A 51 -20.69 -7.17 -8.35
C PHE A 51 -19.74 -7.80 -9.38
N PHE A 52 -18.48 -7.37 -9.43
CA PHE A 52 -17.44 -7.97 -10.27
C PHE A 52 -17.27 -9.47 -9.98
N GLN A 53 -17.20 -9.83 -8.70
CA GLN A 53 -17.10 -11.23 -8.25
C GLN A 53 -18.27 -12.10 -8.75
N LYS A 54 -19.49 -11.56 -8.83
CA LYS A 54 -20.65 -12.29 -9.39
C LYS A 54 -20.52 -12.55 -10.89
N MET A 55 -19.71 -11.76 -11.59
CA MET A 55 -19.38 -11.92 -13.00
C MET A 55 -18.12 -12.78 -13.21
N ASN A 56 -17.53 -13.34 -12.14
CA ASN A 56 -16.23 -14.03 -12.13
C ASN A 56 -15.05 -13.14 -12.58
N GLU A 57 -15.15 -11.82 -12.36
CA GLU A 57 -14.08 -10.85 -12.58
C GLU A 57 -13.63 -10.27 -11.24
N GLU A 58 -12.38 -9.79 -11.13
CA GLU A 58 -11.97 -8.95 -10.01
C GLU A 58 -11.78 -7.50 -10.44
N LEU A 59 -12.44 -6.59 -9.72
CA LEU A 59 -12.35 -5.14 -9.95
C LEU A 59 -10.91 -4.62 -9.96
N ASP A 60 -10.08 -5.12 -9.05
CA ASP A 60 -8.70 -4.68 -8.88
C ASP A 60 -7.72 -5.25 -9.92
N PHE A 61 -8.18 -6.09 -10.86
CA PHE A 61 -7.38 -6.52 -12.02
C PHE A 61 -7.46 -5.56 -13.20
N GLU A 62 -8.42 -4.64 -13.21
CA GLU A 62 -8.57 -3.61 -14.26
C GLU A 62 -8.70 -4.21 -15.67
N THR A 63 -9.33 -5.39 -15.79
CA THR A 63 -9.44 -6.15 -17.06
C THR A 63 -10.79 -6.00 -17.75
N HIS A 64 -11.84 -5.60 -17.03
CA HIS A 64 -13.20 -5.60 -17.54
C HIS A 64 -13.75 -4.19 -17.79
N VAL A 65 -14.22 -3.95 -19.01
CA VAL A 65 -14.98 -2.74 -19.37
C VAL A 65 -16.47 -3.08 -19.21
N VAL A 66 -17.15 -2.40 -18.30
CA VAL A 66 -18.54 -2.70 -17.96
C VAL A 66 -19.47 -2.01 -18.94
N THR A 67 -20.40 -2.77 -19.52
CA THR A 67 -21.45 -2.24 -20.39
C THR A 67 -22.51 -1.50 -19.59
N THR A 68 -23.27 -0.62 -20.25
CA THR A 68 -24.40 0.08 -19.61
C THR A 68 -25.47 -0.88 -19.07
N LYS A 69 -25.69 -2.00 -19.74
CA LYS A 69 -26.62 -3.06 -19.31
C LYS A 69 -26.13 -3.77 -18.04
N GLU A 70 -24.84 -4.06 -17.93
CA GLU A 70 -24.25 -4.62 -16.71
C GLU A 70 -24.30 -3.61 -15.55
N LEU A 71 -24.00 -2.33 -15.82
CA LEU A 71 -24.13 -1.26 -14.83
C LEU A 71 -25.58 -1.16 -14.30
N GLU A 72 -26.58 -1.30 -15.18
CA GLU A 72 -27.99 -1.36 -14.76
C GLU A 72 -28.28 -2.57 -13.85
N GLN A 73 -27.71 -3.74 -14.16
CA GLN A 73 -27.84 -4.95 -13.34
C GLN A 73 -27.19 -4.83 -11.96
N SER A 74 -26.14 -4.00 -11.83
CA SER A 74 -25.49 -3.75 -10.54
C SER A 74 -26.45 -3.12 -9.51
N ARG A 75 -27.47 -2.39 -9.98
CA ARG A 75 -28.40 -1.56 -9.17
C ARG A 75 -27.68 -0.52 -8.30
N LEU A 76 -26.41 -0.23 -8.59
CA LEU A 76 -25.65 0.82 -7.94
C LEU A 76 -25.90 2.16 -8.65
N LYS A 77 -25.81 3.25 -7.89
CA LYS A 77 -25.89 4.59 -8.46
C LYS A 77 -24.61 4.90 -9.23
N ILE A 78 -24.75 5.11 -10.54
CA ILE A 78 -23.63 5.49 -11.42
C ILE A 78 -23.79 6.96 -11.83
N TYR A 79 -22.74 7.72 -11.63
CA TYR A 79 -22.61 9.10 -12.06
C TYR A 79 -21.92 9.12 -13.42
N ILE A 80 -22.54 9.81 -14.38
CA ILE A 80 -22.01 9.94 -15.74
C ILE A 80 -21.68 11.40 -15.99
N ALA A 81 -20.45 11.66 -16.41
CA ALA A 81 -20.00 13.01 -16.78
C ALA A 81 -19.31 12.97 -18.15
N GLU A 82 -19.59 13.97 -18.98
CA GLU A 82 -18.80 14.24 -20.18
C GLU A 82 -17.70 15.24 -19.84
N GLN A 83 -16.46 14.91 -20.20
CA GLN A 83 -15.29 15.75 -20.06
C GLN A 83 -14.88 16.26 -21.44
N THR A 84 -14.84 17.59 -21.58
CA THR A 84 -14.45 18.31 -22.79
C THR A 84 -13.18 19.12 -22.57
N LEU A 85 -12.68 19.83 -23.60
CA LEU A 85 -11.42 20.57 -23.54
C LEU A 85 -11.42 21.60 -22.40
N GLY A 86 -10.41 21.52 -21.53
CA GLY A 86 -10.26 22.41 -20.38
C GLY A 86 -10.87 21.90 -19.08
N ASP A 87 -11.71 20.86 -19.13
CA ASP A 87 -12.35 20.30 -17.94
C ASP A 87 -11.37 19.50 -17.08
N LEU A 88 -11.40 19.77 -15.77
CA LEU A 88 -10.72 19.00 -14.74
C LEU A 88 -11.71 18.06 -14.05
N VAL A 89 -11.54 16.76 -14.22
CA VAL A 89 -12.26 15.73 -13.48
C VAL A 89 -11.49 15.38 -12.22
N LEU A 90 -12.19 15.41 -11.09
CA LEU A 90 -11.68 14.98 -9.79
C LEU A 90 -12.32 13.64 -9.43
N VAL A 91 -11.49 12.61 -9.27
CA VAL A 91 -11.92 11.27 -8.90
C VAL A 91 -11.74 11.11 -7.39
N PRO A 92 -12.83 10.90 -6.61
CA PRO A 92 -12.73 10.68 -5.18
C PRO A 92 -11.98 9.38 -4.83
N PRO A 93 -11.33 9.29 -3.65
CA PRO A 93 -10.74 8.05 -3.16
C PRO A 93 -11.72 6.87 -3.24
N ARG A 94 -11.25 5.72 -3.74
CA ARG A 94 -12.04 4.47 -3.87
C ARG A 94 -13.27 4.57 -4.78
N SER A 95 -13.51 5.70 -5.45
CA SER A 95 -14.52 5.76 -6.51
C SER A 95 -14.12 4.80 -7.63
N CYS A 96 -15.00 3.85 -7.91
CA CYS A 96 -14.78 2.88 -8.96
C CYS A 96 -15.26 3.51 -10.27
N HIS A 97 -14.41 3.50 -11.30
CA HIS A 97 -14.68 4.25 -12.51
C HIS A 97 -14.11 3.65 -13.78
N GLN A 98 -14.76 3.93 -14.90
CA GLN A 98 -14.27 3.67 -16.26
C GLN A 98 -14.39 4.92 -17.13
N VAL A 99 -13.58 4.98 -18.19
CA VAL A 99 -13.53 6.13 -19.09
C VAL A 99 -13.65 5.67 -20.53
N ILE A 100 -14.51 6.33 -21.30
CA ILE A 100 -14.73 6.06 -22.72
C ILE A 100 -14.42 7.32 -23.51
N ASN A 101 -13.43 7.26 -24.40
CA ASN A 101 -13.15 8.38 -25.31
C ASN A 101 -14.14 8.35 -26.47
N ASN A 102 -14.67 9.51 -26.85
CA ASN A 102 -15.67 9.65 -27.89
C ASN A 102 -15.23 10.68 -28.94
N GLY A 103 -15.53 10.43 -30.21
CA GLY A 103 -15.22 11.34 -31.32
C GLY A 103 -13.73 11.33 -31.71
N GLY A 104 -13.13 12.51 -31.84
CA GLY A 104 -11.73 12.64 -32.27
C GLY A 104 -10.71 12.28 -31.19
N ILE A 105 -9.43 12.56 -31.48
CA ILE A 105 -8.33 12.35 -30.53
C ILE A 105 -8.51 13.22 -29.28
N THR A 106 -8.24 12.65 -28.11
CA THR A 106 -8.17 13.36 -26.83
C THR A 106 -6.80 13.20 -26.20
N MET A 107 -6.33 14.24 -25.51
CA MET A 107 -5.11 14.17 -24.70
C MET A 107 -5.39 14.67 -23.29
N LYS A 108 -5.05 13.86 -22.29
CA LYS A 108 -5.30 14.16 -20.88
C LYS A 108 -4.01 14.13 -20.07
N THR A 109 -3.86 15.07 -19.16
CA THR A 109 -2.83 15.01 -18.12
C THR A 109 -3.46 14.57 -16.82
N SER A 110 -2.86 13.59 -16.16
CA SER A 110 -3.39 13.04 -14.91
C SER A 110 -2.32 12.82 -13.85
N TRP A 111 -2.69 13.05 -12.59
CA TRP A 111 -1.87 12.84 -11.43
C TRP A 111 -2.74 12.47 -10.22
N SER A 112 -2.12 11.86 -9.21
CA SER A 112 -2.80 11.44 -7.99
C SER A 112 -2.36 12.29 -6.82
N ARG A 113 -3.25 12.48 -5.85
CA ARG A 113 -2.95 13.12 -4.57
C ARG A 113 -3.31 12.18 -3.43
N MET A 114 -2.38 12.02 -2.49
CA MET A 114 -2.62 11.30 -1.24
C MET A 114 -2.88 12.30 -0.12
N THR A 115 -4.06 12.22 0.50
CA THR A 115 -4.40 12.97 1.71
C THR A 115 -4.20 12.10 2.94
N LEU A 116 -4.24 12.67 4.14
CA LEU A 116 -4.16 11.92 5.40
C LEU A 116 -5.30 10.89 5.53
N LYS A 117 -6.53 11.28 5.17
CA LYS A 117 -7.66 10.35 5.06
C LYS A 117 -7.43 9.29 3.97
N GLY A 118 -6.79 9.66 2.86
CA GLY A 118 -6.35 8.73 1.82
C GLY A 118 -5.39 7.67 2.35
N LEU A 119 -4.37 8.04 3.14
CA LEU A 119 -3.46 7.10 3.79
C LEU A 119 -4.19 6.12 4.71
N SER A 120 -5.16 6.63 5.49
CA SER A 120 -6.00 5.80 6.37
C SER A 120 -6.82 4.79 5.56
N ASN A 121 -7.50 5.29 4.53
CA ASN A 121 -8.32 4.45 3.65
C ASN A 121 -7.49 3.39 2.95
N ALA A 122 -6.29 3.77 2.49
CA ALA A 122 -5.35 2.87 1.84
C ALA A 122 -4.91 1.75 2.78
N LEU A 123 -4.39 2.12 3.96
CA LEU A 123 -3.87 1.18 4.96
C LEU A 123 -4.92 0.16 5.37
N TYR A 124 -6.15 0.61 5.66
CA TYR A 124 -7.18 -0.24 6.25
C TYR A 124 -8.03 -1.01 5.24
N HIS A 125 -8.28 -0.44 4.06
CA HIS A 125 -9.28 -1.00 3.13
C HIS A 125 -8.72 -1.43 1.78
N GLU A 126 -7.69 -0.75 1.26
CA GLU A 126 -7.13 -1.11 -0.04
C GLU A 126 -5.95 -2.08 0.08
N LEU A 127 -4.98 -1.84 0.96
CA LEU A 127 -3.82 -2.74 1.11
C LEU A 127 -4.22 -4.19 1.43
N PRO A 128 -5.19 -4.48 2.32
CA PRO A 128 -5.63 -5.85 2.56
C PRO A 128 -6.25 -6.51 1.32
N VAL A 129 -6.92 -5.73 0.46
CA VAL A 129 -7.46 -6.24 -0.81
C VAL A 129 -6.31 -6.48 -1.79
N TYR A 130 -5.39 -5.52 -1.93
CA TYR A 130 -4.23 -5.61 -2.82
C TYR A 130 -3.39 -6.84 -2.50
N HIS A 131 -3.15 -7.12 -1.22
CA HIS A 131 -2.47 -8.31 -0.78
C HIS A 131 -3.17 -9.60 -1.21
N ARG A 132 -4.52 -9.66 -1.09
CA ARG A 132 -5.29 -10.86 -1.43
C ARG A 132 -5.37 -11.09 -2.94
N VAL A 133 -5.56 -10.04 -3.73
CA VAL A 133 -5.63 -10.14 -5.20
C VAL A 133 -4.26 -10.08 -5.88
N CYS A 134 -3.19 -9.75 -5.15
CA CYS A 134 -1.83 -9.52 -5.66
C CYS A 134 -1.71 -8.30 -6.59
N ARG A 135 -2.35 -7.19 -6.21
CA ARG A 135 -2.16 -5.88 -6.86
C ARG A 135 -0.93 -5.19 -6.26
N PRO A 136 0.11 -4.86 -7.05
CA PRO A 136 1.31 -4.22 -6.52
C PRO A 136 1.03 -2.87 -5.86
N GLU A 137 1.73 -2.59 -4.76
CA GLU A 137 1.58 -1.34 -4.00
C GLU A 137 2.51 -0.26 -4.56
N THR A 138 2.00 0.59 -5.46
CA THR A 138 2.82 1.61 -6.13
C THR A 138 3.23 2.77 -5.23
N TYR A 139 2.39 3.16 -4.26
CA TYR A 139 2.57 4.40 -3.48
C TYR A 139 3.11 4.19 -2.07
N LYS A 140 3.56 2.99 -1.69
CA LYS A 140 4.29 2.73 -0.42
C LYS A 140 3.66 3.43 0.78
N VAL A 141 2.42 3.10 1.08
CA VAL A 141 1.54 3.78 2.03
C VAL A 141 2.18 3.88 3.42
N LYS A 142 2.74 2.78 3.92
CA LYS A 142 3.41 2.73 5.23
C LYS A 142 4.62 3.66 5.30
N LEU A 143 5.43 3.70 4.24
CA LEU A 143 6.55 4.63 4.12
C LEU A 143 6.08 6.09 4.08
N ASN A 144 4.99 6.37 3.37
CA ASN A 144 4.41 7.70 3.33
C ASN A 144 3.85 8.15 4.68
N ILE A 145 3.23 7.25 5.47
CA ILE A 145 2.83 7.53 6.86
C ILE A 145 4.06 7.93 7.69
N TYR A 146 5.11 7.10 7.67
CA TYR A 146 6.33 7.37 8.43
C TYR A 146 7.01 8.70 8.03
N ARG A 147 7.13 8.97 6.73
CA ARG A 147 7.73 10.22 6.22
C ARG A 147 6.88 11.44 6.53
N ALA A 148 5.56 11.34 6.41
CA ALA A 148 4.64 12.41 6.76
C ALA A 148 4.74 12.72 8.26
N LEU A 149 4.80 11.69 9.11
CA LEU A 149 4.98 11.83 10.55
C LEU A 149 6.28 12.58 10.86
N HIS A 150 7.41 12.15 10.31
CA HIS A 150 8.69 12.83 10.51
C HIS A 150 8.65 14.31 10.06
N ARG A 151 8.07 14.59 8.90
CA ARG A 151 7.96 15.96 8.39
C ARG A 151 7.08 16.84 9.27
N GLN A 152 5.95 16.32 9.74
CA GLN A 152 5.04 17.07 10.60
C GLN A 152 5.63 17.28 12.01
N THR A 153 6.32 16.29 12.57
CA THR A 153 7.10 16.45 13.82
C THR A 153 8.10 17.58 13.71
N GLN A 154 8.88 17.62 12.62
CA GLN A 154 9.84 18.70 12.38
C GLN A 154 9.13 20.06 12.25
N MET A 155 8.04 20.12 11.48
CA MET A 155 7.28 21.35 11.26
C MET A 155 6.69 21.90 12.58
N LEU A 156 6.18 21.02 13.45
CA LEU A 156 5.65 21.42 14.75
C LEU A 156 6.75 21.99 15.66
N ARG A 157 7.93 21.33 15.70
CA ARG A 157 9.11 21.82 16.43
C ARG A 157 9.60 23.18 15.91
N GLU A 158 9.62 23.38 14.61
CA GLU A 158 10.00 24.65 13.98
C GLU A 158 9.03 25.78 14.35
N LEU A 159 7.72 25.52 14.35
CA LEU A 159 6.69 26.49 14.78
C LEU A 159 6.86 26.88 16.26
N GLN A 160 7.16 25.91 17.13
CA GLN A 160 7.40 26.17 18.56
C GLN A 160 8.63 27.07 18.80
N GLN A 161 9.72 26.81 18.07
CA GLN A 161 10.95 27.62 18.15
C GLN A 161 10.71 29.05 17.65
N GLN A 162 9.87 29.23 16.63
CA GLN A 162 9.51 30.56 16.12
C GLN A 162 8.70 31.37 17.14
N THR A 163 7.74 30.75 17.83
CA THR A 163 6.93 31.39 18.88
C THR A 163 7.76 31.79 20.10
N SER A 164 8.83 31.05 20.39
CA SER A 164 9.72 31.32 21.53
C SER A 164 10.84 32.34 21.24
N SER A 165 11.02 32.76 19.97
CA SER A 165 12.08 33.71 19.60
C SER A 165 11.67 35.17 19.84
N PRO A 166 12.49 36.00 20.52
CA PRO A 166 12.21 37.42 20.75
C PRO A 166 12.21 38.27 19.47
N HIS A 167 12.70 37.74 18.34
CA HIS A 167 12.66 38.37 17.03
C HIS A 167 12.08 37.39 15.98
N PRO A 168 10.75 37.38 15.77
CA PRO A 168 10.13 36.52 14.77
C PRO A 168 10.60 36.92 13.37
N ASN A 169 11.34 36.02 12.72
CA ASN A 169 11.81 36.24 11.36
C ASN A 169 10.64 36.03 10.38
N ARG A 170 9.98 37.13 10.02
CA ARG A 170 8.79 37.20 9.12
C ARG A 170 8.99 36.69 7.69
N SER A 171 10.12 36.05 7.38
CA SER A 171 10.51 35.59 6.03
C SER A 171 10.32 34.09 5.78
N SER A 172 9.94 33.30 6.79
CA SER A 172 9.66 31.87 6.62
C SER A 172 8.25 31.65 6.05
N LEU A 173 8.09 30.76 5.06
CA LEU A 173 6.80 30.39 4.43
C LEU A 173 5.77 29.74 5.39
N THR A 174 6.06 29.70 6.70
CA THR A 174 5.31 29.02 7.76
C THR A 174 4.37 29.93 8.56
N VAL A 175 4.29 31.24 8.23
CA VAL A 175 3.66 32.27 9.09
C VAL A 175 2.13 32.10 9.30
N ASP A 176 1.44 31.26 8.51
CA ASP A 176 -0.03 31.10 8.60
C ASP A 176 -0.49 29.70 9.05
N LEU A 177 0.41 28.84 9.53
CA LEU A 177 0.04 27.50 10.00
C LEU A 177 -0.24 27.50 11.51
N ASP A 178 -1.42 27.00 11.86
CA ASP A 178 -1.85 26.79 13.24
C ASP A 178 -1.15 25.55 13.84
N PRO A 179 -0.34 25.71 14.92
CA PRO A 179 0.32 24.59 15.58
C PRO A 179 -0.63 23.51 16.08
N GLU A 180 -1.84 23.86 16.53
CA GLU A 180 -2.82 22.88 17.02
C GLU A 180 -3.30 21.99 15.88
N ARG A 181 -3.62 22.58 14.73
CA ARG A 181 -3.96 21.82 13.51
C ARG A 181 -2.84 20.88 13.06
N VAL A 182 -1.58 21.32 13.15
CA VAL A 182 -0.43 20.47 12.81
C VAL A 182 -0.27 19.34 13.83
N ALA A 183 -0.52 19.61 15.11
CA ALA A 183 -0.51 18.59 16.16
C ALA A 183 -1.64 17.55 15.97
N ASP A 184 -2.83 17.97 15.54
CA ASP A 184 -3.94 17.09 15.20
C ASP A 184 -3.62 16.17 14.01
N ASP A 185 -3.11 16.73 12.91
CA ASP A 185 -2.68 15.94 11.74
C ASP A 185 -1.55 14.95 12.13
N LEU A 186 -0.63 15.37 13.02
CA LEU A 186 0.48 14.55 13.51
C LEU A 186 -0.02 13.44 14.44
N HIS A 187 -1.01 13.72 15.27
CA HIS A 187 -1.67 12.73 16.13
C HIS A 187 -2.33 11.63 15.28
N HIS A 188 -3.05 11.99 14.23
CA HIS A 188 -3.62 11.00 13.31
C HIS A 188 -2.52 10.14 12.66
N LEU A 189 -1.41 10.74 12.24
CA LEU A 189 -0.27 10.00 11.71
C LEU A 189 0.38 9.08 12.75
N LEU A 190 0.42 9.50 14.01
CA LEU A 190 0.89 8.69 15.12
C LEU A 190 0.03 7.44 15.30
N GLU A 191 -1.30 7.59 15.26
CA GLU A 191 -2.23 6.44 15.34
C GLU A 191 -2.05 5.47 14.17
N LEU A 192 -1.88 5.99 12.94
CA LEU A 192 -1.60 5.16 11.76
C LEU A 192 -0.26 4.43 11.88
N LEU A 193 0.78 5.11 12.40
CA LEU A 193 2.07 4.50 12.62
C LEU A 193 2.00 3.43 13.70
N ASP A 194 1.28 3.65 14.79
CA ASP A 194 1.10 2.66 15.86
C ASP A 194 0.45 1.38 15.35
N ASP A 195 -0.57 1.49 14.49
CA ASP A 195 -1.18 0.34 13.83
C ASP A 195 -0.19 -0.39 12.91
N VAL A 196 0.64 0.34 12.15
CA VAL A 196 1.70 -0.26 11.32
C VAL A 196 2.73 -0.99 12.19
N LEU A 197 3.21 -0.35 13.26
CA LEU A 197 4.21 -0.92 14.14
C LEU A 197 3.68 -2.15 14.88
N GLY A 198 2.41 -2.14 15.30
CA GLY A 198 1.74 -3.27 15.93
C GLY A 198 1.73 -4.53 15.07
N GLU A 199 1.58 -4.39 13.75
CA GLU A 199 1.58 -5.52 12.82
C GLU A 199 3.00 -5.99 12.40
N GLU A 200 3.99 -5.10 12.45
CA GLU A 200 5.38 -5.34 12.03
C GLU A 200 6.32 -5.74 13.18
N TYR A 201 5.88 -5.59 14.43
CA TYR A 201 6.69 -5.83 15.62
C TYR A 201 6.99 -7.32 15.88
N SER A 202 8.13 -7.59 16.52
CA SER A 202 8.43 -8.88 17.15
C SER A 202 9.20 -8.66 18.46
N PRO A 203 8.91 -9.41 19.54
CA PRO A 203 9.72 -9.37 20.76
C PRO A 203 11.20 -9.72 20.54
N LYS A 204 11.51 -10.45 19.46
CA LYS A 204 12.88 -10.84 19.08
C LYS A 204 13.54 -9.87 18.09
N HIS A 205 12.99 -8.67 17.88
CA HIS A 205 13.48 -7.74 16.86
C HIS A 205 14.97 -7.37 16.99
N GLN A 206 15.53 -7.40 18.21
CA GLN A 206 16.94 -7.10 18.44
C GLN A 206 17.88 -8.14 17.84
N ASP A 207 17.43 -9.39 17.75
CA ASP A 207 18.23 -10.53 17.26
C ASP A 207 18.07 -10.75 15.74
N MET A 208 17.19 -9.99 15.09
CA MET A 208 16.87 -10.18 13.68
C MET A 208 17.96 -9.61 12.77
N LEU A 209 18.08 -10.20 11.58
CA LEU A 209 18.95 -9.69 10.54
C LEU A 209 18.33 -8.43 9.91
N HIS A 210 19.18 -7.48 9.55
CA HIS A 210 18.78 -6.21 8.98
C HIS A 210 19.44 -5.96 7.63
N VAL A 211 18.70 -5.39 6.68
CA VAL A 211 19.24 -4.97 5.38
C VAL A 211 20.17 -3.76 5.54
N SER A 212 19.71 -2.73 6.27
CA SER A 212 20.50 -1.56 6.63
C SER A 212 20.78 -1.55 8.14
N GLN A 213 21.96 -1.04 8.52
CA GLN A 213 22.37 -0.84 9.91
C GLN A 213 21.89 0.50 10.49
N SER A 214 21.26 1.38 9.70
CA SER A 214 20.75 2.67 10.17
C SER A 214 19.55 3.22 9.39
N ASP A 215 18.72 4.00 10.06
CA ASP A 215 17.61 4.81 9.53
C ASP A 215 17.93 5.74 8.36
N THR A 216 19.18 6.19 8.22
CA THR A 216 19.53 7.34 7.35
C THR A 216 19.36 7.06 5.86
N CYS A 217 19.16 5.81 5.50
CA CYS A 217 18.84 5.39 4.15
C CYS A 217 17.76 4.31 4.24
N HIS A 218 16.51 4.66 3.91
CA HIS A 218 15.54 3.66 3.47
C HIS A 218 16.01 3.17 2.09
N GLN A 219 17.05 2.35 2.14
CA GLN A 219 17.57 1.63 1.00
C GLN A 219 16.51 0.58 0.69
N ASN A 220 16.17 0.49 -0.59
CA ASN A 220 15.55 -0.67 -1.23
C ASN A 220 14.04 -0.59 -1.44
N ASP A 221 13.69 -0.61 -2.72
CA ASP A 221 12.37 -0.94 -3.27
C ASP A 221 12.10 -2.45 -3.12
N ILE A 222 12.15 -2.96 -1.88
CA ILE A 222 11.85 -4.36 -1.61
C ILE A 222 10.33 -4.53 -1.67
N CYS A 223 9.89 -5.45 -2.51
CA CYS A 223 8.49 -5.83 -2.65
C CYS A 223 8.34 -7.32 -2.38
N CYS A 224 7.17 -7.73 -1.92
CA CYS A 224 6.81 -9.13 -1.80
C CYS A 224 6.73 -9.79 -3.19
N ASP A 225 7.52 -10.84 -3.43
CA ASP A 225 7.53 -11.61 -4.68
C ASP A 225 6.19 -12.30 -4.98
N PHE A 226 5.33 -12.50 -3.97
CA PHE A 226 4.01 -13.08 -4.19
C PHE A 226 2.96 -12.01 -4.52
N CYS A 227 2.72 -11.07 -3.60
CA CYS A 227 1.59 -10.14 -3.72
C CYS A 227 1.95 -8.74 -4.23
N GLY A 228 3.24 -8.41 -4.37
CA GLY A 228 3.70 -7.08 -4.79
C GLY A 228 3.51 -5.97 -3.76
N ALA A 229 3.22 -6.30 -2.49
CA ALA A 229 3.18 -5.31 -1.41
C ALA A 229 4.58 -4.74 -1.15
N ASP A 230 4.67 -3.46 -0.79
CA ASP A 230 5.92 -2.82 -0.39
C ASP A 230 6.34 -3.34 1.00
N ILE A 231 7.63 -3.64 1.16
CA ILE A 231 8.18 -4.09 2.44
C ILE A 231 8.69 -2.88 3.22
N PHE A 232 7.83 -2.40 4.13
CA PHE A 232 8.16 -1.27 4.99
C PHE A 232 9.20 -1.61 6.06
N GLN A 233 9.02 -2.73 6.76
CA GLN A 233 9.84 -3.08 7.92
C GLN A 233 10.18 -4.56 8.00
N SER A 234 9.22 -5.45 8.21
CA SER A 234 9.48 -6.86 8.47
C SER A 234 9.09 -7.72 7.27
N PHE A 235 9.86 -8.77 7.00
CA PHE A 235 9.62 -9.71 5.90
C PHE A 235 10.25 -11.08 6.17
N PHE A 236 10.01 -12.01 5.26
CA PHE A 236 10.63 -13.32 5.24
C PHE A 236 11.45 -13.50 3.96
N GLU A 237 12.65 -14.04 4.09
CA GLU A 237 13.60 -14.19 2.98
C GLU A 237 14.10 -15.63 2.81
N CYS A 238 14.27 -16.07 1.57
CA CYS A 238 15.02 -17.28 1.26
C CYS A 238 16.10 -17.03 0.20
N ILE A 239 17.36 -16.97 0.64
CA ILE A 239 18.54 -16.87 -0.22
C ILE A 239 18.80 -18.18 -0.95
N SER A 240 18.63 -19.33 -0.29
CA SER A 240 18.90 -20.64 -0.89
C SER A 240 18.07 -20.86 -2.16
N CYS A 241 16.74 -20.66 -2.09
CA CYS A 241 15.91 -20.79 -3.29
C CYS A 241 16.22 -19.75 -4.36
N ALA A 242 16.62 -18.53 -3.98
CA ALA A 242 17.04 -17.51 -4.93
C ALA A 242 18.29 -17.93 -5.71
N LEU A 243 19.31 -18.46 -5.03
CA LEU A 243 20.55 -18.97 -5.67
C LEU A 243 20.25 -20.12 -6.65
N HIS A 244 19.35 -21.04 -6.26
CA HIS A 244 18.95 -22.14 -7.16
C HIS A 244 18.24 -21.63 -8.42
N LEU A 245 17.53 -20.49 -8.34
CA LEU A 245 16.84 -19.88 -9.49
C LEU A 245 17.78 -19.03 -10.35
N SER A 246 18.73 -18.30 -9.76
CA SER A 246 19.66 -17.44 -10.50
C SER A 246 20.70 -18.25 -11.27
N GLY A 247 21.09 -19.43 -10.76
CA GLY A 247 22.14 -20.24 -11.35
C GLY A 247 23.52 -19.56 -11.33
N THR A 248 23.68 -18.52 -10.50
CA THR A 248 24.92 -17.77 -10.32
C THR A 248 25.50 -18.03 -8.93
N ASP A 249 26.83 -18.08 -8.84
CA ASP A 249 27.57 -18.18 -7.57
C ASP A 249 27.82 -16.78 -6.95
N ASP A 250 27.06 -15.76 -7.35
CA ASP A 250 27.22 -14.41 -6.81
C ASP A 250 26.79 -14.36 -5.34
N GLU A 251 27.56 -13.65 -4.52
CA GLU A 251 27.25 -13.47 -3.10
C GLU A 251 25.99 -12.59 -2.95
N MET A 252 24.86 -13.24 -2.63
CA MET A 252 23.60 -12.55 -2.34
C MET A 252 23.65 -11.89 -0.95
N LYS A 253 23.21 -10.63 -0.89
CA LYS A 253 23.04 -9.90 0.37
C LYS A 253 21.62 -10.08 0.89
N ILE A 254 21.43 -9.71 2.15
CA ILE A 254 20.10 -9.65 2.77
C ILE A 254 19.25 -8.65 1.96
N GLY A 255 18.09 -9.10 1.50
CA GLY A 255 17.20 -8.36 0.61
C GLY A 255 17.30 -8.75 -0.87
N ASP A 256 18.30 -9.54 -1.28
CA ASP A 256 18.46 -10.04 -2.65
C ASP A 256 17.76 -11.39 -2.88
N GLY A 257 17.31 -12.07 -1.81
CA GLY A 257 16.65 -13.38 -1.89
C GLY A 257 15.21 -13.31 -2.38
N ILE A 258 14.50 -14.45 -2.32
CA ILE A 258 13.05 -14.46 -2.50
C ILE A 258 12.42 -13.84 -1.26
N VAL A 259 11.66 -12.76 -1.42
CA VAL A 259 11.07 -11.98 -0.34
C VAL A 259 9.56 -12.16 -0.29
N VAL A 260 9.04 -12.47 0.90
CA VAL A 260 7.61 -12.61 1.14
C VAL A 260 7.20 -11.77 2.35
N CYS A 261 6.15 -10.96 2.20
CA CYS A 261 5.65 -10.14 3.31
C CYS A 261 5.05 -11.00 4.44
N PRO A 262 5.00 -10.51 5.68
CA PRO A 262 4.51 -11.28 6.82
C PRO A 262 3.09 -11.82 6.64
N LEU A 263 2.20 -11.03 6.03
CA LEU A 263 0.83 -11.44 5.78
C LEU A 263 0.75 -12.54 4.72
N CYS A 264 1.61 -12.53 3.71
CA CYS A 264 1.69 -13.65 2.76
C CYS A 264 2.22 -14.91 3.44
N TYR A 265 3.31 -14.77 4.21
CA TYR A 265 3.95 -15.92 4.86
C TYR A 265 3.00 -16.62 5.83
N VAL A 266 2.30 -15.85 6.69
CA VAL A 266 1.35 -16.40 7.67
C VAL A 266 0.10 -17.03 7.03
N GLU A 267 -0.22 -16.70 5.77
CA GLU A 267 -1.28 -17.35 4.99
C GLU A 267 -0.80 -18.60 4.24
N GLY A 268 0.46 -18.98 4.43
CA GLY A 268 1.06 -20.17 3.84
C GLY A 268 1.86 -19.92 2.56
N ARG A 269 1.82 -18.71 1.98
CA ARG A 269 2.60 -18.36 0.78
C ARG A 269 4.11 -18.38 1.13
N GLY A 270 4.98 -18.63 0.16
CA GLY A 270 6.42 -18.73 0.43
C GLY A 270 7.26 -19.13 -0.79
N CYS A 271 8.55 -19.44 -0.56
CA CYS A 271 9.39 -20.20 -1.49
C CYS A 271 8.88 -21.64 -1.66
N ASN A 272 9.39 -22.35 -2.66
CA ASN A 272 9.19 -23.80 -2.80
C ASN A 272 9.70 -24.60 -1.59
N CYS A 273 10.69 -24.07 -0.87
CA CYS A 273 11.23 -24.70 0.33
C CYS A 273 10.33 -24.60 1.57
N GLY A 274 9.31 -23.74 1.56
CA GLY A 274 8.45 -23.43 2.69
C GLY A 274 9.11 -22.66 3.85
N ILE A 275 10.42 -22.77 4.07
CA ILE A 275 11.12 -22.18 5.22
C ILE A 275 11.89 -20.94 4.78
N MET A 276 11.49 -19.78 5.28
CA MET A 276 12.09 -18.49 4.98
C MET A 276 12.47 -17.79 6.29
N ASN A 277 13.62 -17.13 6.34
CA ASN A 277 14.13 -16.49 7.56
C ASN A 277 13.39 -15.17 7.82
N PRO A 278 12.99 -14.87 9.08
CA PRO A 278 12.48 -13.57 9.45
C PRO A 278 13.60 -12.52 9.40
N THR A 279 13.33 -11.41 8.71
CA THR A 279 14.29 -10.35 8.43
C THR A 279 13.61 -8.99 8.57
N GLN A 280 14.38 -7.95 8.87
CA GLN A 280 13.91 -6.57 8.92
C GLN A 280 14.71 -5.64 7.98
N CYS A 281 14.08 -4.57 7.52
CA CYS A 281 14.76 -3.58 6.67
C CYS A 281 15.81 -2.78 7.46
N ARG A 282 15.50 -2.45 8.72
CA ARG A 282 16.32 -1.62 9.62
C ARG A 282 16.04 -1.96 11.09
N PRO A 283 16.90 -1.57 12.05
CA PRO A 283 16.66 -1.83 13.46
C PRO A 283 15.29 -1.31 13.91
N PHE A 284 14.43 -2.14 14.49
CA PHE A 284 13.07 -1.70 14.85
C PHE A 284 13.05 -0.55 15.88
N GLY A 285 14.07 -0.48 16.75
CA GLY A 285 14.18 0.58 17.77
C GLY A 285 14.26 2.00 17.19
N ASP A 286 14.65 2.11 15.93
CA ASP A 286 14.68 3.35 15.18
C ASP A 286 13.28 3.93 14.93
N LEU A 287 12.34 3.05 14.57
CA LEU A 287 10.94 3.39 14.39
C LEU A 287 10.29 3.83 15.70
N LEU A 288 10.64 3.17 16.80
CA LEU A 288 10.16 3.53 18.14
C LEU A 288 10.61 4.94 18.54
N ARG A 289 11.88 5.30 18.25
CA ARG A 289 12.38 6.66 18.51
C ARG A 289 11.61 7.70 17.71
N ALA A 290 11.44 7.50 16.41
CA ALA A 290 10.70 8.44 15.57
C ALA A 290 9.24 8.63 16.03
N ARG A 291 8.60 7.54 16.47
CA ARG A 291 7.25 7.53 17.02
C ARG A 291 7.18 8.30 18.35
N ASP A 292 8.07 8.02 19.30
CA ASP A 292 8.09 8.69 20.61
C ASP A 292 8.50 10.18 20.49
N GLU A 293 9.33 10.51 19.52
CA GLU A 293 9.67 11.88 19.16
C GLU A 293 8.46 12.70 18.66
N ALA A 294 7.59 12.08 17.86
CA ALA A 294 6.33 12.69 17.42
C ALA A 294 5.36 12.87 18.59
N LEU A 295 5.20 11.84 19.43
CA LEU A 295 4.39 11.91 20.64
C LEU A 295 4.85 13.06 21.56
N HIS A 296 6.16 13.20 21.77
CA HIS A 296 6.69 14.31 22.57
C HIS A 296 6.38 15.66 21.93
N ALA A 297 6.56 15.82 20.62
CA ALA A 297 6.24 17.07 19.93
C ALA A 297 4.75 17.45 20.06
N ILE A 298 3.84 16.48 19.98
CA ILE A 298 2.40 16.71 20.20
C ILE A 298 2.14 17.17 21.64
N ARG A 299 2.70 16.47 22.64
CA ARG A 299 2.45 16.77 24.07
C ARG A 299 2.81 18.19 24.47
N GLU A 300 3.84 18.77 23.85
CA GLU A 300 4.28 20.14 24.10
C GLU A 300 3.30 21.20 23.57
N VAL A 301 2.37 20.84 22.67
CA VAL A 301 1.36 21.75 22.11
C VAL A 301 -0.04 21.41 22.61
N CYS A 302 -0.43 20.14 22.47
CA CYS A 302 -1.76 19.62 22.79
C CYS A 302 -1.62 18.36 23.66
N PRO A 303 -1.35 18.48 24.97
CA PRO A 303 -1.17 17.31 25.84
C PRO A 303 -2.45 16.46 25.96
N ASP A 304 -3.62 17.08 25.86
CA ASP A 304 -4.91 16.42 26.06
C ASP A 304 -5.24 15.39 24.97
N ILE A 305 -4.83 15.63 23.71
CA ILE A 305 -5.14 14.71 22.59
C ILE A 305 -4.35 13.40 22.69
N VAL A 306 -3.21 13.40 23.38
CA VAL A 306 -2.31 12.26 23.56
C VAL A 306 -2.19 11.80 25.02
N LYS A 307 -3.14 12.19 25.88
CA LYS A 307 -3.11 11.87 27.32
C LYS A 307 -3.01 10.38 27.63
N ASP A 308 -3.63 9.55 26.78
CA ASP A 308 -3.68 8.09 26.93
C ASP A 308 -2.56 7.36 26.17
N HIS A 309 -1.70 8.10 25.46
CA HIS A 309 -0.56 7.52 24.74
C HIS A 309 0.64 7.40 25.68
N GLU A 310 1.28 6.23 25.70
CA GLU A 310 2.52 5.99 26.44
C GLU A 310 3.75 6.00 25.53
N CYS A 311 4.94 6.17 26.12
CA CYS A 311 6.23 6.04 25.41
C CYS A 311 6.54 4.55 25.16
N LEU A 312 6.83 4.16 23.92
CA LEU A 312 7.03 2.75 23.57
C LEU A 312 8.44 2.25 23.89
N LEU A 313 9.46 3.11 23.89
CA LEU A 313 10.83 2.74 24.27
C LEU A 313 10.95 2.21 25.71
N GLY A 314 10.01 2.57 26.58
CA GLY A 314 9.98 2.16 28.00
C GLY A 314 8.96 1.05 28.33
N ASN A 315 8.00 0.76 27.45
CA ASN A 315 6.93 -0.21 27.69
C ASN A 315 6.55 -0.95 26.39
N LEU A 316 7.44 -1.82 25.90
CA LEU A 316 7.22 -2.55 24.64
C LEU A 316 5.96 -3.42 24.63
N ASN A 317 5.44 -3.83 25.79
CA ASN A 317 4.18 -4.59 25.86
C ASN A 317 2.98 -3.76 25.37
N SER A 318 3.06 -2.42 25.39
CA SER A 318 2.00 -1.55 24.90
C SER A 318 1.87 -1.55 23.36
N ILE A 319 2.91 -1.99 22.62
CA ILE A 319 2.84 -2.12 21.16
C ILE A 319 1.92 -3.27 20.73
N ILE A 320 1.89 -4.35 21.54
CA ILE A 320 0.99 -5.48 21.37
C ILE A 320 -0.29 -5.15 22.15
N SER A 321 -1.09 -4.27 21.57
CA SER A 321 -2.41 -3.94 22.11
C SER A 321 -3.47 -4.92 21.59
N ALA A 322 -4.60 -5.03 22.29
CA ALA A 322 -5.77 -5.76 21.78
C ALA A 322 -6.34 -5.19 20.46
N ARG A 323 -5.82 -4.04 19.99
CA ARG A 323 -6.21 -3.42 18.72
C ARG A 323 -5.47 -3.99 17.51
N HIS A 324 -4.38 -4.75 17.73
CA HIS A 324 -3.51 -5.30 16.69
C HIS A 324 -3.60 -6.82 16.68
N VAL A 325 -3.44 -7.42 15.51
CA VAL A 325 -3.31 -8.87 15.38
C VAL A 325 -1.88 -9.31 15.68
N GLY A 326 -0.88 -8.52 15.28
CA GLY A 326 0.52 -8.89 15.39
C GLY A 326 0.93 -9.90 14.31
N VAL A 327 0.62 -9.57 13.06
CA VAL A 327 0.83 -10.45 11.89
C VAL A 327 2.27 -10.95 11.80
N PHE A 328 3.29 -10.12 12.03
CA PHE A 328 4.68 -10.58 11.96
C PHE A 328 5.04 -11.57 13.08
N ILE A 329 4.52 -11.39 14.29
CA ILE A 329 4.66 -12.37 15.38
C ILE A 329 4.02 -13.69 14.97
N ALA A 330 2.80 -13.65 14.44
CA ALA A 330 2.10 -14.84 14.00
C ALA A 330 2.84 -15.59 12.88
N ALA A 331 3.42 -14.82 11.94
CA ALA A 331 4.26 -15.36 10.88
C ALA A 331 5.54 -16.01 11.42
N CYS A 332 6.16 -15.43 12.45
CA CYS A 332 7.29 -16.03 13.15
C CYS A 332 6.90 -17.34 13.86
N VAL A 333 5.70 -17.42 14.45
CA VAL A 333 5.18 -18.69 15.00
C VAL A 333 5.06 -19.75 13.92
N LEU A 334 4.55 -19.41 12.73
CA LEU A 334 4.51 -20.34 11.60
C LEU A 334 5.91 -20.75 11.14
N TYR A 335 6.87 -19.82 11.09
CA TYR A 335 8.26 -20.12 10.75
C TYR A 335 8.86 -21.17 11.69
N GLU A 336 8.72 -21.00 13.01
CA GLU A 336 9.23 -21.98 13.98
C GLU A 336 8.52 -23.34 13.82
N ARG A 337 7.20 -23.34 13.58
CA ARG A 337 6.46 -24.58 13.29
C ARG A 337 7.01 -25.28 12.05
N ARG A 338 7.24 -24.56 10.95
CA ARG A 338 7.78 -25.15 9.71
C ARG A 338 9.17 -25.74 9.93
N ARG A 339 10.02 -25.10 10.74
CA ARG A 339 11.32 -25.65 11.15
C ARG A 339 11.20 -26.89 12.02
N MET A 340 10.31 -26.88 13.01
CA MET A 340 10.10 -28.04 13.89
C MET A 340 9.63 -29.28 13.12
N PHE A 341 8.87 -29.07 12.03
CA PHE A 341 8.29 -30.14 11.23
C PHE A 341 9.07 -30.46 9.95
N SER A 342 10.23 -29.83 9.70
CA SER A 342 10.98 -30.06 8.45
C SER A 342 11.61 -31.45 8.38
N ASP A 343 11.96 -32.02 9.54
CA ASP A 343 12.78 -33.24 9.64
C ASP A 343 11.96 -34.47 10.08
N ILE A 344 10.62 -34.35 10.14
CA ILE A 344 9.75 -35.44 10.58
C ILE A 344 9.45 -36.39 9.40
N GLU A 345 9.56 -37.70 9.65
CA GLU A 345 9.32 -38.76 8.67
C GLU A 345 7.90 -38.76 8.09
N GLU A 346 6.89 -38.41 8.90
CA GLU A 346 5.49 -38.23 8.49
C GLU A 346 5.11 -36.72 8.49
N PRO A 347 5.28 -36.00 7.37
CA PRO A 347 5.07 -34.55 7.32
C PRO A 347 3.59 -34.14 7.25
N LEU A 348 2.69 -35.11 7.05
CA LEU A 348 1.26 -34.90 6.83
C LEU A 348 0.44 -35.32 8.04
N ARG A 349 -0.65 -34.59 8.28
CA ARG A 349 -1.63 -34.88 9.33
C ARG A 349 -3.05 -34.84 8.77
N MET A 350 -3.92 -35.66 9.35
CA MET A 350 -5.33 -35.69 8.97
C MET A 350 -6.08 -34.48 9.53
N CYS A 351 -6.73 -33.72 8.64
CA CYS A 351 -7.71 -32.70 8.98
C CYS A 351 -9.07 -33.35 9.30
N LEU A 352 -9.86 -32.73 10.18
CA LEU A 352 -11.22 -33.19 10.51
C LEU A 352 -12.12 -33.34 9.26
N SER A 353 -11.87 -32.56 8.22
CA SER A 353 -12.56 -32.64 6.92
C SER A 353 -12.11 -33.83 6.06
N LYS A 354 -11.34 -34.79 6.61
CA LYS A 354 -10.90 -36.05 5.97
C LYS A 354 -10.00 -35.83 4.75
N HIS A 355 -9.07 -34.89 4.84
CA HIS A 355 -7.96 -34.75 3.90
C HIS A 355 -6.66 -34.59 4.69
N GLU A 356 -5.54 -34.89 4.05
CA GLU A 356 -4.20 -34.66 4.60
C GLU A 356 -3.73 -33.23 4.29
N ASP A 357 -2.94 -32.68 5.20
CA ASP A 357 -2.27 -31.38 5.04
C ASP A 357 -0.96 -31.39 5.85
N SER A 358 -0.08 -30.43 5.62
CA SER A 358 1.16 -30.29 6.38
C SER A 358 0.88 -30.15 7.88
N HIS A 359 1.70 -30.79 8.70
CA HIS A 359 1.71 -30.60 10.16
C HIS A 359 1.76 -29.12 10.56
N SER A 360 2.51 -28.31 9.81
CA SER A 360 2.64 -26.87 10.07
C SER A 360 1.31 -26.11 9.87
N ALA A 361 0.45 -26.58 8.96
CA ALA A 361 -0.83 -25.98 8.59
C ALA A 361 -2.02 -26.45 9.44
N ILE A 362 -1.86 -27.55 10.20
CA ILE A 362 -2.92 -28.08 11.07
C ILE A 362 -2.76 -27.59 12.51
N ILE A 363 -3.83 -27.00 13.04
CA ILE A 363 -3.95 -26.62 14.45
C ILE A 363 -4.86 -27.63 15.14
N TYR A 364 -4.32 -28.26 16.19
CA TYR A 364 -5.01 -29.29 16.96
C TYR A 364 -5.50 -28.74 18.30
N CYS A 365 -6.78 -28.95 18.59
CA CYS A 365 -7.36 -28.67 19.90
C CYS A 365 -7.47 -29.99 20.69
N SER A 366 -6.66 -30.15 21.72
CA SER A 366 -6.68 -31.36 22.56
C SER A 366 -7.96 -31.53 23.35
N LEU A 367 -8.64 -30.43 23.73
CA LEU A 367 -9.93 -30.47 24.43
C LEU A 367 -11.09 -30.90 23.52
N CYS A 368 -11.00 -30.62 22.22
CA CYS A 368 -11.99 -31.09 21.24
C CYS A 368 -11.59 -32.40 20.57
N HIS A 369 -10.34 -32.86 20.77
CA HIS A 369 -9.74 -34.00 20.07
C HIS A 369 -9.80 -33.89 18.53
N VAL A 370 -9.70 -32.68 17.98
CA VAL A 370 -9.78 -32.44 16.52
C VAL A 370 -8.66 -31.52 16.03
N GLY A 371 -8.12 -31.85 14.86
CA GLY A 371 -7.23 -30.99 14.09
C GLY A 371 -7.95 -30.40 12.89
N ARG A 372 -7.72 -29.13 12.59
CA ARG A 372 -8.19 -28.48 11.35
C ARG A 372 -7.04 -27.78 10.66
N CYS A 373 -6.98 -27.87 9.34
CA CYS A 373 -6.10 -27.02 8.55
C CYS A 373 -6.59 -25.57 8.59
N THR A 374 -5.69 -24.63 8.30
CA THR A 374 -5.96 -23.19 8.27
C THR A 374 -7.13 -22.80 7.35
N THR A 375 -7.29 -23.44 6.19
CA THR A 375 -8.45 -23.22 5.30
C THR A 375 -9.76 -23.53 6.03
N HIS A 376 -9.85 -24.67 6.69
CA HIS A 376 -11.05 -25.08 7.42
C HIS A 376 -11.25 -24.32 8.74
N ILE A 377 -10.20 -23.69 9.28
CA ILE A 377 -10.32 -22.75 10.40
C ILE A 377 -10.95 -21.44 9.91
N LEU A 378 -10.53 -20.92 8.76
CA LEU A 378 -11.15 -19.75 8.15
C LEU A 378 -12.63 -20.04 7.81
N GLU A 379 -12.93 -21.16 7.17
CA GLU A 379 -14.29 -21.49 6.73
C GLU A 379 -15.21 -21.92 7.88
N GLY A 380 -14.67 -22.68 8.84
CA GLY A 380 -15.45 -23.22 9.95
C GLY A 380 -15.64 -22.22 11.08
N TYR A 381 -14.61 -21.42 11.36
CA TYR A 381 -14.54 -20.55 12.53
C TYR A 381 -14.41 -19.06 12.19
N HIS A 382 -14.31 -18.67 10.91
CA HIS A 382 -14.04 -17.29 10.48
C HIS A 382 -12.83 -16.67 11.20
N THR A 383 -11.80 -17.49 11.39
CA THR A 383 -10.56 -17.08 12.06
C THR A 383 -9.43 -17.07 11.05
N HIS A 384 -8.75 -15.94 10.92
CA HIS A 384 -7.57 -15.81 10.07
C HIS A 384 -6.39 -16.61 10.65
N ALA A 385 -5.48 -17.08 9.79
CA ALA A 385 -4.34 -17.92 10.18
C ALA A 385 -3.45 -17.24 11.22
N ALA A 386 -3.24 -15.92 11.09
CA ALA A 386 -2.44 -15.16 12.05
C ALA A 386 -2.96 -15.32 13.49
N LEU A 387 -4.26 -15.13 13.70
CA LEU A 387 -4.87 -15.31 15.01
C LEU A 387 -4.89 -16.76 15.44
N ALA A 388 -5.16 -17.68 14.51
CA ALA A 388 -5.17 -19.09 14.82
C ALA A 388 -3.81 -19.54 15.38
N PHE A 389 -2.69 -19.13 14.76
CA PHE A 389 -1.36 -19.47 15.25
C PHE A 389 -1.05 -18.84 16.61
N LEU A 390 -1.35 -17.55 16.80
CA LEU A 390 -1.10 -16.87 18.07
C LEU A 390 -1.88 -17.50 19.23
N MET A 391 -3.17 -17.76 19.02
CA MET A 391 -4.05 -18.34 20.05
C MET A 391 -3.74 -19.81 20.31
N SER A 392 -3.21 -20.55 19.32
CA SER A 392 -2.92 -21.98 19.44
C SER A 392 -1.77 -22.35 20.39
N ASN A 393 -0.99 -21.37 20.83
CA ASN A 393 0.10 -21.60 21.80
C ASN A 393 -0.42 -22.01 23.19
N ASP A 394 -1.63 -21.58 23.57
CA ASP A 394 -2.30 -22.01 24.79
C ASP A 394 -3.59 -22.79 24.44
N ILE A 395 -3.64 -24.05 24.87
CA ILE A 395 -4.76 -24.97 24.60
C ILE A 395 -6.09 -24.42 25.10
N LYS A 396 -6.13 -23.81 26.28
CA LYS A 396 -7.38 -23.28 26.87
C LYS A 396 -7.83 -22.03 26.12
N VAL A 397 -6.89 -21.15 25.77
CA VAL A 397 -7.17 -19.94 24.99
C VAL A 397 -7.70 -20.31 23.62
N TRP A 398 -7.02 -21.21 22.90
CA TRP A 398 -7.48 -21.69 21.59
C TRP A 398 -8.88 -22.31 21.66
N HIS A 399 -9.10 -23.22 22.63
CA HIS A 399 -10.40 -23.87 22.79
C HIS A 399 -11.54 -22.90 23.03
N SER A 400 -11.34 -21.90 23.88
CA SER A 400 -12.34 -20.85 24.12
C SER A 400 -12.56 -20.03 22.86
N TYR A 401 -11.47 -19.56 22.25
CA TYR A 401 -11.51 -18.66 21.11
C TYR A 401 -12.23 -19.28 19.91
N HIS A 402 -11.84 -20.49 19.49
CA HIS A 402 -12.40 -21.10 18.30
C HIS A 402 -13.86 -21.57 18.47
N LYS A 403 -14.39 -21.62 19.71
CA LYS A 403 -15.81 -21.89 19.97
C LYS A 403 -16.68 -20.66 19.76
N GLU A 404 -16.14 -19.48 20.03
CA GLU A 404 -16.87 -18.21 20.02
C GLU A 404 -16.65 -17.41 18.73
N SER A 405 -15.52 -17.60 18.05
CA SER A 405 -15.09 -16.79 16.91
C SER A 405 -16.10 -16.73 15.76
N LYS A 406 -16.80 -17.83 15.47
CA LYS A 406 -17.88 -17.83 14.46
C LYS A 406 -19.06 -16.93 14.84
N ALA A 407 -19.42 -16.87 16.13
CA ALA A 407 -20.47 -15.99 16.60
C ALA A 407 -19.99 -14.53 16.56
N ALA A 408 -18.80 -14.26 17.10
CA ALA A 408 -18.19 -12.94 17.10
C ALA A 408 -18.05 -12.36 15.68
N PHE A 409 -17.64 -13.17 14.70
CA PHE A 409 -17.57 -12.72 13.30
C PHE A 409 -18.93 -12.36 12.72
N ARG A 410 -19.98 -13.15 13.00
CA ARG A 410 -21.34 -12.85 12.54
C ARG A 410 -21.88 -11.56 13.15
N GLU A 411 -21.63 -11.33 14.44
CA GLU A 411 -22.03 -10.11 15.14
C GLU A 411 -21.26 -8.89 14.64
N GLY A 412 -19.97 -9.06 14.34
CA GLY A 412 -19.12 -7.99 13.81
C GLY A 412 -19.27 -7.72 12.31
N TYR A 413 -19.90 -8.61 11.53
CA TYR A 413 -19.96 -8.50 10.07
C TYR A 413 -20.57 -7.19 9.58
N ALA A 414 -21.68 -6.74 10.17
CA ALA A 414 -22.33 -5.48 9.81
C ALA A 414 -21.42 -4.27 10.09
N ARG A 415 -20.59 -4.34 11.14
CA ARG A 415 -19.60 -3.32 11.47
C ARG A 415 -18.51 -3.26 10.41
N ILE A 416 -17.99 -4.41 9.97
CA ILE A 416 -17.01 -4.47 8.88
C ILE A 416 -17.56 -3.81 7.61
N GLN A 417 -18.83 -4.07 7.27
CA GLN A 417 -19.46 -3.43 6.12
C GLN A 417 -19.56 -1.92 6.28
N HIS A 418 -19.95 -1.46 7.47
CA HIS A 418 -19.99 -0.03 7.78
C HIS A 418 -18.60 0.63 7.70
N ASP A 419 -17.57 -0.02 8.24
CA ASP A 419 -16.20 0.49 8.21
C ASP A 419 -15.68 0.55 6.76
N GLU A 420 -16.00 -0.47 5.95
CA GLU A 420 -15.73 -0.48 4.51
C GLU A 420 -16.39 0.66 3.74
N GLU A 421 -17.64 1.01 4.07
CA GLU A 421 -18.38 2.08 3.41
C GLU A 421 -17.89 3.48 3.82
N THR A 422 -17.52 3.64 5.09
CA THR A 422 -17.14 4.95 5.67
C THR A 422 -15.63 5.22 5.65
N GLY A 423 -14.81 4.20 5.41
CA GLY A 423 -13.36 4.28 5.56
C GLY A 423 -12.93 4.43 7.02
N ALA A 424 -13.71 3.90 7.96
CA ALA A 424 -13.38 3.90 9.38
C ALA A 424 -12.37 2.80 9.70
N ARG A 425 -11.57 2.99 10.77
CA ARG A 425 -10.62 1.98 11.22
C ARG A 425 -11.36 0.69 11.60
N PRO A 426 -11.09 -0.45 10.95
CA PRO A 426 -11.78 -1.69 11.24
C PRO A 426 -11.20 -2.38 12.47
N ASP A 427 -11.94 -3.37 12.99
CA ASP A 427 -11.33 -4.41 13.81
C ASP A 427 -10.47 -5.32 12.92
N PHE A 428 -9.14 -5.22 13.07
CA PHE A 428 -8.17 -6.00 12.30
C PHE A 428 -8.40 -7.52 12.41
N HIS A 429 -8.87 -8.00 13.56
CA HIS A 429 -9.11 -9.44 13.77
C HIS A 429 -10.16 -9.96 12.79
N LEU A 430 -11.27 -9.23 12.70
CA LEU A 430 -12.39 -9.58 11.83
C LEU A 430 -12.09 -9.24 10.37
N LYS A 431 -11.41 -8.12 10.14
CA LYS A 431 -11.05 -7.64 8.80
C LYS A 431 -10.21 -8.63 8.03
N LEU A 432 -9.17 -9.22 8.66
CA LEU A 432 -8.32 -10.22 8.00
C LEU A 432 -9.12 -11.47 7.59
N ALA A 433 -9.99 -11.97 8.48
CA ALA A 433 -10.85 -13.11 8.15
C ALA A 433 -11.85 -12.77 7.04
N TYR A 434 -12.41 -11.55 7.05
CA TYR A 434 -13.32 -11.07 6.02
C TYR A 434 -12.66 -11.02 4.65
N VAL A 435 -11.48 -10.39 4.53
CA VAL A 435 -10.81 -10.26 3.23
C VAL A 435 -10.30 -11.61 2.71
N ALA A 436 -9.74 -12.46 3.57
CA ALA A 436 -9.31 -13.81 3.17
C ALA A 436 -10.48 -14.68 2.70
N SER A 437 -11.66 -14.54 3.32
CA SER A 437 -12.85 -15.28 2.92
C SER A 437 -13.42 -14.80 1.59
N LYS A 438 -13.39 -13.48 1.35
CA LYS A 438 -14.02 -12.83 0.19
C LYS A 438 -13.12 -12.82 -1.05
N PHE A 439 -11.85 -12.50 -0.90
CA PHE A 439 -10.90 -12.33 -2.01
C PHE A 439 -9.97 -13.56 -2.08
N ARG A 440 -10.43 -14.59 -2.78
CA ARG A 440 -9.67 -15.84 -2.95
C ARG A 440 -8.89 -15.90 -4.25
N THR A 441 -9.35 -15.20 -5.28
CA THR A 441 -8.70 -15.17 -6.59
C THR A 441 -7.50 -14.22 -6.57
N CYS A 442 -6.33 -14.72 -6.93
CA CYS A 442 -5.10 -13.94 -6.90
C CYS A 442 -4.24 -14.14 -8.15
N LYS A 443 -3.39 -13.15 -8.44
CA LYS A 443 -2.45 -13.14 -9.58
C LYS A 443 -1.03 -12.90 -9.09
N SER A 444 -0.36 -13.97 -8.64
CA SER A 444 1.00 -13.89 -8.09
C SER A 444 1.94 -13.10 -9.02
N VAL A 445 2.77 -12.24 -8.42
CA VAL A 445 3.75 -11.41 -9.14
C VAL A 445 4.89 -12.26 -9.68
N ASN A 446 5.38 -13.22 -8.89
CA ASN A 446 6.47 -14.13 -9.25
C ASN A 446 6.06 -15.61 -9.02
N PRO A 447 5.17 -16.17 -9.86
CA PRO A 447 4.66 -17.53 -9.68
C PRO A 447 5.71 -18.63 -9.88
N ASN A 448 6.86 -18.31 -10.47
CA ASN A 448 7.95 -19.26 -10.67
C ASN A 448 8.83 -19.41 -9.42
N ALA A 449 8.91 -18.37 -8.60
CA ALA A 449 9.71 -18.36 -7.37
C ALA A 449 8.88 -18.64 -6.10
N THR A 450 7.56 -18.51 -6.20
CA THR A 450 6.66 -18.53 -5.03
C THR A 450 5.52 -19.53 -5.16
N ILE A 451 5.09 -20.07 -4.03
CA ILE A 451 3.95 -21.00 -3.90
C ILE A 451 2.72 -20.29 -3.34
N PRO A 452 1.50 -20.69 -3.76
CA PRO A 452 0.25 -20.19 -3.21
C PRO A 452 0.06 -20.57 -1.73
N GLY A 453 -0.71 -19.75 -1.02
CA GLY A 453 -1.15 -20.01 0.35
C GLY A 453 -2.48 -20.74 0.42
N TRP A 454 -2.96 -20.96 1.65
CA TRP A 454 -4.12 -21.81 1.94
C TRP A 454 -5.47 -21.25 1.52
N TYR A 455 -5.53 -19.95 1.21
CA TYR A 455 -6.76 -19.25 0.83
C TYR A 455 -6.83 -18.96 -0.67
N ASP A 456 -5.76 -19.26 -1.40
CA ASP A 456 -5.56 -18.77 -2.75
C ASP A 456 -6.17 -19.70 -3.80
N LYS A 457 -6.83 -19.07 -4.77
CA LYS A 457 -7.19 -19.64 -6.07
C LYS A 457 -6.41 -18.86 -7.11
N CYS A 458 -5.17 -19.29 -7.36
CA CYS A 458 -4.33 -18.63 -8.36
C CYS A 458 -4.94 -18.80 -9.74
N ILE A 459 -5.13 -17.69 -10.45
CA ILE A 459 -5.34 -17.76 -11.89
C ILE A 459 -3.98 -18.09 -12.48
N GLU A 460 -3.82 -19.30 -13.03
CA GLU A 460 -2.68 -19.57 -13.89
C GLU A 460 -2.70 -18.53 -15.01
N LEU A 461 -1.62 -17.76 -15.12
CA LEU A 461 -1.31 -17.06 -16.36
C LEU A 461 -1.08 -18.17 -17.40
N THR A 462 -2.15 -18.73 -17.97
CA THR A 462 -2.02 -19.41 -19.25
C THR A 462 -1.33 -18.41 -20.14
N SER A 463 -0.12 -18.75 -20.57
CA SER A 463 0.62 -17.97 -21.54
C SER A 463 -0.27 -17.87 -22.79
N THR A 464 -1.14 -16.88 -22.85
CA THR A 464 -1.66 -16.39 -24.11
C THR A 464 -0.44 -15.88 -24.82
N SER A 465 0.14 -16.76 -25.64
CA SER A 465 1.16 -16.40 -26.58
C SER A 465 0.63 -15.19 -27.34
N VAL A 466 1.25 -14.03 -27.14
CA VAL A 466 1.16 -12.94 -28.11
C VAL A 466 1.96 -13.43 -29.32
N ARG A 467 1.37 -14.35 -30.09
CA ARG A 467 1.82 -14.70 -31.43
C ARG A 467 1.18 -13.68 -32.36
N GLY A 468 2.03 -12.79 -32.86
CA GLY A 468 1.86 -12.17 -34.16
C GLY A 468 0.96 -10.95 -34.19
N LEU A 469 1.59 -9.77 -34.11
CA LEU A 469 1.47 -8.69 -35.10
C LEU A 469 2.72 -7.81 -34.99
N GLN A 470 3.85 -8.36 -35.44
CA GLN A 470 4.99 -7.53 -35.85
C GLN A 470 4.60 -6.86 -37.17
N ALA A 471 4.05 -5.65 -37.11
CA ALA A 471 4.17 -4.71 -38.22
C ALA A 471 5.44 -3.86 -37.98
N PRO A 472 6.31 -3.65 -38.97
CA PRO A 472 7.50 -2.83 -38.81
C PRO A 472 7.08 -1.35 -38.69
N MET A 473 6.87 -0.88 -37.46
CA MET A 473 6.64 0.53 -37.18
C MET A 473 7.99 1.25 -37.13
N ASN A 474 8.16 2.30 -37.94
CA ASN A 474 9.41 3.05 -38.06
C ASN A 474 9.64 3.91 -36.79
N TRP A 475 10.27 3.31 -35.77
CA TRP A 475 10.40 3.84 -34.41
C TRP A 475 11.06 5.23 -34.34
N HIS A 476 11.93 5.57 -35.30
CA HIS A 476 12.63 6.85 -35.31
C HIS A 476 11.70 8.05 -35.58
N ARG A 477 10.65 7.87 -36.41
CA ARG A 477 9.65 8.93 -36.65
C ARG A 477 8.74 9.14 -35.44
N PHE A 478 8.35 8.06 -34.76
CA PHE A 478 7.50 8.13 -33.58
C PHE A 478 8.23 8.78 -32.38
N GLN A 479 9.51 8.46 -32.16
CA GLN A 479 10.33 9.10 -31.12
C GLN A 479 10.53 10.61 -31.35
N ALA A 480 10.65 11.05 -32.61
CA ALA A 480 10.78 12.47 -32.92
C ALA A 480 9.48 13.24 -32.66
N ILE A 481 8.33 12.70 -33.08
CA ILE A 481 7.01 13.29 -32.82
C ILE A 481 6.72 13.29 -31.32
N PHE A 482 7.00 12.19 -30.61
CA PHE A 482 6.79 12.08 -29.18
C PHE A 482 7.64 13.09 -28.39
N LYS A 483 8.91 13.28 -28.75
CA LYS A 483 9.77 14.30 -28.12
C LYS A 483 9.29 15.74 -28.37
N VAL A 484 8.73 16.02 -29.56
CA VAL A 484 8.20 17.35 -29.91
C VAL A 484 6.90 17.62 -29.16
N VAL A 485 5.97 16.66 -29.15
CA VAL A 485 4.70 16.75 -28.42
C VAL A 485 4.95 16.84 -26.92
N GLN A 486 5.82 16.01 -26.35
CA GLN A 486 6.16 16.04 -24.92
C GLN A 486 6.79 17.37 -24.49
N ARG A 487 7.65 17.98 -25.31
CA ARG A 487 8.23 19.31 -25.03
C ARG A 487 7.19 20.43 -25.16
N ALA A 488 6.27 20.35 -26.12
CA ALA A 488 5.20 21.31 -26.28
C ALA A 488 4.17 21.22 -25.13
N THR A 489 3.78 20.01 -24.76
CA THR A 489 2.87 19.73 -23.63
C THR A 489 3.50 20.14 -22.30
N MET A 490 4.79 19.84 -22.05
CA MET A 490 5.47 20.33 -20.84
C MET A 490 5.52 21.86 -20.78
N ARG A 491 5.78 22.56 -21.91
CA ARG A 491 5.77 24.03 -21.93
C ARG A 491 4.38 24.60 -21.67
N LEU A 492 3.34 24.00 -22.22
CA LEU A 492 1.95 24.42 -22.00
C LEU A 492 1.50 24.16 -20.55
N VAL A 493 1.83 22.99 -19.99
CA VAL A 493 1.52 22.65 -18.59
C VAL A 493 2.28 23.56 -17.64
N LEU A 494 3.59 23.80 -17.87
CA LEU A 494 4.38 24.70 -17.04
C LEU A 494 3.90 26.15 -17.15
N SER A 495 3.51 26.61 -18.34
CA SER A 495 2.96 27.95 -18.55
C SER A 495 1.58 28.11 -17.90
N ALA A 496 0.71 27.11 -17.98
CA ALA A 496 -0.60 27.12 -17.32
C ALA A 496 -0.45 27.10 -15.78
N PHE A 497 0.51 26.32 -15.27
CA PHE A 497 0.82 26.23 -13.85
C PHE A 497 1.40 27.54 -13.29
N ILE A 498 2.34 28.17 -14.00
CA ILE A 498 2.92 29.48 -13.63
C ILE A 498 1.85 30.58 -13.65
N ASN A 499 0.96 30.56 -14.64
CA ASN A 499 -0.10 31.57 -14.76
C ASN A 499 -1.21 31.42 -13.69
N HIS A 500 -1.41 30.22 -13.12
CA HIS A 500 -2.38 30.00 -12.05
C HIS A 500 -1.80 30.17 -10.63
N PHE A 501 -0.47 30.15 -10.47
CA PHE A 501 0.19 30.29 -9.18
C PHE A 501 1.35 31.30 -9.22
N PRO A 502 1.07 32.61 -9.36
CA PRO A 502 2.10 33.65 -9.51
C PRO A 502 3.00 33.84 -8.27
N GLN A 503 2.67 33.19 -7.16
CA GLN A 503 3.43 33.24 -5.90
C GLN A 503 4.64 32.28 -5.88
N LEU A 504 4.75 31.40 -6.89
CA LEU A 504 5.90 30.53 -7.12
C LEU A 504 6.84 31.21 -8.12
N GLY A 505 7.80 32.00 -7.60
CA GLY A 505 8.80 32.70 -8.43
C GLY A 505 9.61 31.79 -9.35
N ASN A 506 10.31 32.42 -10.31
CA ASN A 506 11.09 31.83 -11.43
C ASN A 506 11.69 30.42 -11.18
N VAL A 507 11.09 29.39 -11.77
CA VAL A 507 11.39 27.95 -11.59
C VAL A 507 12.62 27.48 -12.42
N GLN A 508 13.56 28.36 -12.76
CA GLN A 508 14.72 27.98 -13.59
C GLN A 508 15.76 27.09 -12.88
N ALA A 509 15.60 26.76 -11.58
CA ALA A 509 16.64 26.15 -10.75
C ALA A 509 16.45 24.65 -10.37
N TYR A 510 15.52 23.91 -10.99
CA TYR A 510 15.30 22.48 -10.68
C TYR A 510 16.06 21.56 -11.66
N HIS A 511 16.88 20.65 -11.16
CA HIS A 511 17.50 19.59 -11.96
C HIS A 511 16.50 18.44 -12.19
N LEU A 512 16.28 18.09 -13.46
CA LEU A 512 15.45 16.97 -13.89
C LEU A 512 16.32 15.72 -14.05
N GLN A 513 15.99 14.65 -13.33
CA GLN A 513 16.61 13.33 -13.54
C GLN A 513 15.53 12.30 -13.88
N MET A 514 15.76 11.53 -14.95
CA MET A 514 14.90 10.42 -15.36
C MET A 514 15.53 9.11 -14.90
N ALA A 515 14.77 8.27 -14.20
CA ALA A 515 15.13 6.89 -13.91
C ALA A 515 14.23 5.94 -14.69
N ARG A 516 14.79 4.80 -15.10
CA ARG A 516 14.10 3.73 -15.83
C ARG A 516 13.59 2.72 -14.81
N SER A 517 12.28 2.58 -14.64
CA SER A 517 11.71 1.40 -13.97
C SER A 517 11.44 0.32 -15.02
N GLU A 518 11.80 -0.93 -14.73
CA GLU A 518 11.52 -2.04 -15.63
C GLU A 518 10.00 -2.25 -15.72
N GLY A 519 9.44 -1.84 -16.87
CA GLY A 519 8.01 -1.83 -17.15
C GLY A 519 7.55 -0.48 -17.69
N LEU A 520 7.87 -0.19 -18.96
CA LEU A 520 7.32 0.85 -19.87
C LEU A 520 6.87 2.25 -19.35
N LEU A 521 7.18 2.62 -18.10
CA LEU A 521 6.80 3.86 -17.44
C LEU A 521 8.07 4.68 -17.16
N TRP A 522 7.99 5.97 -17.49
CA TRP A 522 8.99 6.96 -17.12
C TRP A 522 8.43 7.81 -15.97
N THR A 523 9.10 7.77 -14.82
CA THR A 523 8.76 8.59 -13.65
C THR A 523 9.63 9.85 -13.63
N LEU A 524 9.02 11.02 -13.44
CA LEU A 524 9.71 12.31 -13.37
C LEU A 524 9.85 12.73 -11.90
N TYR A 525 11.08 12.98 -11.46
CA TYR A 525 11.36 13.55 -10.13
C TYR A 525 11.75 15.03 -10.27
N LEU A 526 11.18 15.89 -9.43
CA LEU A 526 11.59 17.28 -9.26
C LEU A 526 12.31 17.42 -7.92
N PHE A 527 13.60 17.75 -7.94
CA PHE A 527 14.41 17.95 -6.73
C PHE A 527 14.73 19.44 -6.53
N PRO A 528 14.54 20.00 -5.32
CA PRO A 528 15.08 21.33 -5.01
C PRO A 528 16.62 21.30 -5.02
N PRO A 529 17.29 22.43 -5.32
CA PRO A 529 18.75 22.47 -5.40
C PRO A 529 19.39 22.20 -4.03
N PHE A 530 20.33 21.26 -4.01
CA PHE A 530 21.25 21.03 -2.89
C PHE A 530 22.20 22.22 -2.76
N HIS A 531 22.10 22.99 -1.68
CA HIS A 531 23.14 23.95 -1.30
C HIS A 531 24.18 23.27 -0.40
N MET A 532 25.36 22.98 -0.97
CA MET A 532 26.57 22.78 -0.16
C MET A 532 26.99 24.14 0.42
N ILE A 533 26.95 24.27 1.75
CA ILE A 533 27.48 25.42 2.47
C ILE A 533 28.99 25.24 2.64
N GLY A 534 29.76 25.99 1.85
CA GLY A 534 31.17 26.29 2.09
C GLY A 534 31.30 27.73 2.61
N LEU A 535 32.17 27.91 3.61
CA LEU A 535 32.36 29.12 4.41
C LEU A 535 32.91 30.35 3.66
N HIS A 536 32.54 31.51 4.23
CA HIS A 536 33.16 32.86 4.26
C HIS A 536 32.49 34.03 3.50
N PRO A 537 32.48 35.25 4.11
CA PRO A 537 31.54 36.33 3.82
C PRO A 537 32.15 37.50 3.05
N ALA A 538 31.34 38.22 2.27
CA ALA A 538 31.48 39.67 2.08
C ALA A 538 30.29 40.28 1.32
N CYS A 539 29.78 41.37 1.90
CA CYS A 539 29.24 42.58 1.26
C CYS A 539 27.99 42.54 0.36
N SER A 540 26.99 43.24 0.92
CA SER A 540 26.37 44.47 0.39
C SER A 540 25.17 44.38 -0.55
N THR A 541 24.01 44.72 0.03
CA THR A 541 22.97 45.66 -0.47
C THR A 541 22.44 45.48 -1.89
N ILE A 542 21.12 45.25 -2.01
CA ILE A 542 20.21 45.91 -2.98
C ILE A 542 18.76 45.85 -2.43
N PRO A 543 17.91 46.87 -2.67
CA PRO A 543 16.69 47.14 -1.91
C PRO A 543 15.44 46.44 -2.44
N ARG A 544 14.49 46.24 -1.52
CA ARG A 544 13.10 45.82 -1.77
C ARG A 544 12.33 46.83 -2.63
N LEU A 545 11.49 46.33 -3.54
CA LEU A 545 10.34 47.04 -4.07
C LEU A 545 9.18 46.04 -4.27
N ILE A 546 8.21 46.20 -3.35
CA ILE A 546 6.76 45.90 -3.30
C ILE A 546 6.25 44.69 -4.10
#